data_AF-A0A0G4JHW8-F1
#
_entry.id   AF-A0A0G4JHW8-F1
#
_cell.length_a   1.000
_cell.length_b   1.000
_cell.length_c   1.000
_cell.angle_alpha   90.00
_cell.angle_beta   90.00
_cell.angle_gamma   90.00
#
_symmetry.space_group_name_H-M   'P 1'
#
loop_
_entity.id
_entity.type
_entity.pdbx_description
1 polymer ?
#
loop_
_entity_poly.entity_id
_entity_poly.type
_entity_poly.pdbx_seq_one_letter_code
_entity_poly.pdbx_strand_id
1 'polypeptide(L)'
;MTPIAHNHLLISAPGSPMQNAGAAPNAPAANLEAAAEQFEAIFIARLLGEMRRATQALRDDGDGTGGLGKRDRSTDGLHDWADTQVAQALASRRAFGIADTIVRQMAGR
;
A
#
# COMPACT_ATOMS: atom_id res chain seq x y z
N MET A 1 40.39 -30.63 11.50
CA MET A 1 39.62 -29.62 10.76
C MET A 1 38.22 -30.15 10.51
N THR A 2 37.25 -29.76 11.33
CA THR A 2 35.83 -30.15 11.21
C THR A 2 35.03 -28.90 10.78
N PRO A 3 34.26 -28.94 9.69
CA PRO A 3 33.46 -27.78 9.30
C PRO A 3 32.24 -27.62 10.20
N ILE A 4 32.03 -26.39 10.68
CA ILE A 4 30.81 -25.97 11.40
C ILE A 4 29.67 -25.89 10.38
N ALA A 5 28.68 -26.77 10.53
CA ALA A 5 27.43 -26.72 9.78
C ALA A 5 26.64 -25.45 10.20
N HIS A 6 26.55 -24.49 9.29
CA HIS A 6 25.68 -23.32 9.46
C HIS A 6 24.25 -23.75 9.10
N ASN A 7 23.48 -24.11 10.13
CA ASN A 7 22.06 -24.39 9.99
C ASN A 7 21.30 -23.07 9.80
N HIS A 8 21.19 -22.62 8.54
CA HIS A 8 20.28 -21.52 8.21
C HIS A 8 18.85 -22.03 8.44
N LEU A 9 18.18 -21.42 9.41
CA LEU A 9 16.77 -21.67 9.65
C LEU A 9 16.00 -21.19 8.42
N LEU A 10 15.53 -22.13 7.58
CA LEU A 10 14.46 -21.85 6.64
C LEU A 10 13.22 -21.49 7.46
N ILE A 11 12.97 -20.19 7.63
CA ILE A 11 11.65 -19.70 7.96
C ILE A 11 10.81 -19.87 6.68
N SER A 12 10.28 -21.07 6.47
CA SER A 12 9.19 -21.27 5.53
C SER A 12 7.96 -20.59 6.11
N ALA A 13 7.77 -19.30 5.80
CA ALA A 13 6.50 -18.64 6.03
C ALA A 13 5.48 -19.19 5.02
N PRO A 14 4.38 -19.82 5.47
CA PRO A 14 3.30 -20.19 4.57
C PRO A 14 2.59 -18.92 4.10
N GLY A 15 2.71 -18.63 2.79
CA GLY A 15 1.70 -17.87 2.06
C GLY A 15 1.72 -16.34 2.24
N SER A 16 2.81 -15.68 1.84
CA SER A 16 2.69 -14.28 1.40
C SER A 16 1.82 -14.23 0.14
N PRO A 17 0.60 -13.65 0.17
CA PRO A 17 -0.30 -13.61 -1.00
C PRO A 17 0.31 -12.84 -2.18
N MET A 18 1.37 -12.06 -1.94
CA MET A 18 2.13 -11.37 -2.99
C MET A 18 2.89 -12.31 -3.94
N GLN A 19 3.22 -13.54 -3.53
CA GLN A 19 3.99 -14.44 -4.39
C GLN A 19 3.14 -15.06 -5.53
N ASN A 20 1.82 -15.03 -5.39
CA ASN A 20 0.89 -15.68 -6.33
C ASN A 20 0.04 -14.70 -7.15
N ALA A 21 0.37 -13.41 -7.12
CA ALA A 21 -0.26 -12.39 -7.97
C ALA A 21 0.27 -12.39 -9.41
N GLY A 22 0.88 -13.48 -9.86
CA GLY A 22 1.03 -13.75 -11.28
C GLY A 22 -0.38 -13.96 -11.84
N ALA A 23 -0.78 -13.14 -12.80
CA ALA A 23 -2.09 -13.15 -13.44
C ALA A 23 -2.41 -14.53 -14.04
N ALA A 24 -2.94 -15.43 -13.21
CA ALA A 24 -3.56 -16.66 -13.66
C ALA A 24 -4.97 -16.28 -14.16
N PRO A 25 -5.35 -16.66 -15.39
CA PRO A 25 -6.67 -16.36 -15.95
C PRO A 25 -7.85 -17.02 -15.21
N ASN A 26 -7.57 -17.79 -14.15
CA ASN A 26 -8.55 -18.41 -13.24
C ASN A 26 -8.07 -18.30 -11.78
N ALA A 27 -7.68 -17.11 -11.34
CA ALA A 27 -7.54 -16.89 -9.89
C ALA A 27 -8.92 -17.12 -9.23
N PRO A 28 -9.03 -17.95 -8.17
CA PRO A 28 -10.30 -18.16 -7.50
C PRO A 28 -10.87 -16.82 -7.05
N ALA A 29 -12.20 -16.65 -7.09
CA ALA A 29 -12.86 -15.37 -6.83
C ALA A 29 -12.40 -14.68 -5.52
N ALA A 30 -12.12 -15.47 -4.49
CA ALA A 30 -11.54 -15.00 -3.23
C ALA A 30 -10.16 -14.32 -3.39
N ASN A 31 -9.31 -14.82 -4.29
CA ASN A 31 -8.01 -14.21 -4.58
C ASN A 31 -8.17 -12.89 -5.35
N LEU A 32 -9.15 -12.81 -6.26
CA LEU A 32 -9.46 -11.60 -7.01
C LEU A 32 -10.01 -10.51 -6.08
N GLU A 33 -10.91 -10.85 -5.17
CA GLU A 33 -11.45 -9.91 -4.18
C GLU A 33 -10.35 -9.37 -3.26
N ALA A 34 -9.49 -10.25 -2.73
CA ALA A 34 -8.38 -9.83 -1.87
C ALA A 34 -7.37 -8.94 -2.62
N ALA A 35 -7.05 -9.28 -3.87
CA ALA A 35 -6.15 -8.47 -4.70
C ALA A 35 -6.78 -7.10 -5.05
N ALA A 36 -8.08 -7.06 -5.32
CA ALA A 36 -8.81 -5.83 -5.61
C ALA A 36 -8.87 -4.90 -4.40
N GLU A 37 -9.08 -5.44 -3.20
CA GLU A 37 -9.04 -4.68 -1.94
C GLU A 37 -7.64 -4.12 -1.66
N GLN A 38 -6.58 -4.92 -1.84
CA GLN A 38 -5.20 -4.45 -1.70
C GLN A 38 -4.84 -3.38 -2.73
N PHE A 39 -5.32 -3.51 -3.96
CA PHE A 39 -5.15 -2.47 -4.98
C PHE A 39 -5.81 -1.15 -4.55
N GLU A 40 -7.06 -1.21 -4.05
CA GLU A 40 -7.76 -0.03 -3.55
C GLU A 40 -7.00 0.61 -2.37
N ALA A 41 -6.46 -0.19 -1.44
CA ALA A 41 -5.65 0.33 -0.33
C ALA A 41 -4.39 1.07 -0.82
N ILE A 42 -3.62 0.48 -1.75
CA ILE A 42 -2.41 1.13 -2.29
C ILE A 42 -2.77 2.42 -3.04
N PHE A 43 -3.87 2.40 -3.79
CA PHE A 43 -4.35 3.56 -4.54
C PHE A 43 -4.72 4.71 -3.59
N ILE A 44 -5.50 4.43 -2.54
CA ILE A 44 -5.89 5.42 -1.54
C ILE A 44 -4.66 5.98 -0.83
N ALA A 45 -3.74 5.13 -0.37
CA ALA A 45 -2.51 5.56 0.28
C ALA A 45 -1.71 6.52 -0.60
N ARG A 46 -1.62 6.24 -1.91
CA ARG A 46 -0.94 7.13 -2.85
C ARG A 46 -1.69 8.46 -3.02
N LEU A 47 -3.00 8.42 -3.13
CA LEU A 47 -3.83 9.62 -3.24
C LEU A 47 -3.66 10.53 -2.02
N LEU A 48 -3.67 9.98 -0.81
CA LEU A 48 -3.43 10.73 0.44
C LEU A 48 -2.04 11.39 0.43
N GLY A 49 -1.01 10.65 0.04
CA GLY A 49 0.35 11.18 -0.09
C GLY A 49 0.45 12.34 -1.09
N GLU A 50 -0.20 12.23 -2.26
CA GLU A 50 -0.23 13.32 -3.25
C GLU A 50 -1.02 14.54 -2.76
N MET A 51 -2.16 14.35 -2.09
CA MET A 51 -2.92 15.46 -1.49
C MET A 51 -2.09 16.21 -0.44
N ARG A 52 -1.33 15.48 0.37
CA ARG A 52 -0.43 16.06 1.36
C ARG A 52 0.68 16.87 0.68
N ARG A 53 1.33 16.32 -0.34
CA ARG A 53 2.36 17.03 -1.13
C ARG A 53 1.82 18.30 -1.76
N ALA A 54 0.63 18.24 -2.36
CA ALA A 54 -0.04 19.42 -2.92
C ALA A 54 -0.34 20.48 -1.86
N THR A 55 -0.81 20.06 -0.68
CA THR A 55 -1.07 20.96 0.46
C THR A 55 0.22 21.63 0.95
N GLN A 56 1.34 20.90 0.97
CA GLN A 56 2.62 21.47 1.36
C GLN A 56 3.16 22.46 0.32
N ALA A 57 3.07 22.14 -0.97
CA ALA A 57 3.47 23.07 -2.02
C ALA A 57 2.71 24.41 -1.92
N LEU A 58 1.40 24.35 -1.65
CA LEU A 58 0.58 25.55 -1.45
C LEU A 58 0.97 26.35 -0.18
N ARG A 59 1.48 25.69 0.86
CA ARG A 59 1.97 26.35 2.08
C ARG A 59 3.32 27.03 1.86
N ASP A 60 4.23 26.36 1.16
CA ASP A 60 5.55 26.90 0.84
C ASP A 60 5.45 28.15 -0.06
N ASP A 61 4.44 28.22 -0.94
CA ASP A 61 4.19 29.38 -1.81
C ASP A 61 3.54 30.57 -1.08
N GLY A 62 2.91 30.34 0.08
CA GLY A 62 2.15 31.36 0.84
C GLY A 62 2.93 32.05 1.97
N ASP A 63 3.93 31.38 2.54
CA ASP A 63 4.71 31.90 3.65
C ASP A 63 5.99 32.60 3.13
N GLY A 64 5.94 33.92 2.94
CA GLY A 64 7.10 34.78 2.66
C GLY A 64 8.18 34.83 3.77
N THR A 65 8.13 33.91 4.72
CA THR A 65 9.11 33.69 5.78
C THR A 65 9.64 32.27 5.65
N GLY A 66 10.91 32.16 5.22
CA GLY A 66 11.61 30.91 4.96
C GLY A 66 11.23 29.76 5.91
N GLY A 67 10.75 28.70 5.28
CA GLY A 67 10.19 27.46 5.82
C GLY A 67 10.59 27.08 7.23
N LEU A 68 9.56 26.82 8.04
CA LEU A 68 9.66 26.07 9.28
C LEU A 68 10.38 24.74 9.03
N GLY A 69 11.65 24.69 9.44
CA GLY A 69 12.37 23.47 9.81
C GLY A 69 12.68 22.52 8.65
N LYS A 70 13.96 22.11 8.55
CA LYS A 70 14.34 21.04 7.63
C LYS A 70 13.41 19.84 7.80
N ARG A 71 12.82 19.36 6.69
CA ARG A 71 12.04 18.11 6.60
C ARG A 71 12.67 17.05 7.48
N ASP A 72 12.00 16.69 8.57
CA ASP A 72 12.41 15.55 9.36
C ASP A 72 11.91 14.30 8.64
N ARG A 73 12.84 13.52 8.07
CA ARG A 73 12.55 12.23 7.43
C ARG A 73 11.74 11.30 8.35
N SER A 74 11.83 11.50 9.67
CA SER A 74 11.05 10.76 10.67
C SER A 74 9.56 11.12 10.62
N THR A 75 9.22 12.39 10.34
CA THR A 75 7.83 12.86 10.23
C THR A 75 7.18 12.36 8.94
N ASP A 76 7.93 12.34 7.83
CA ASP A 76 7.46 11.80 6.56
C ASP A 76 7.11 10.31 6.67
N GLY A 77 7.97 9.50 7.32
CA GLY A 77 7.70 8.08 7.53
C GLY A 77 6.49 7.79 8.43
N LEU A 78 6.24 8.65 9.43
CA LEU A 78 5.04 8.55 10.27
C LEU A 78 3.76 8.85 9.48
N HIS A 79 3.81 9.83 8.59
CA HIS A 79 2.69 10.16 7.71
C HIS A 79 2.40 9.04 6.72
N ASP A 80 3.42 8.47 6.07
CA ASP A 80 3.25 7.36 5.15
C ASP A 80 2.63 6.12 5.85
N TRP A 81 3.06 5.84 7.09
CA TRP A 81 2.46 4.78 7.89
C TRP A 81 1.01 5.07 8.24
N ALA A 82 0.70 6.29 8.68
CA ALA A 82 -0.67 6.70 9.00
C ALA A 82 -1.59 6.63 7.76
N ASP A 83 -1.11 7.12 6.61
CA ASP A 83 -1.85 7.11 5.36
C ASP A 83 -2.09 5.66 4.90
N THR A 84 -1.14 4.75 5.10
CA THR A 84 -1.30 3.31 4.84
C THR A 84 -2.39 2.68 5.74
N GLN A 85 -2.38 2.98 7.04
CA GLN A 85 -3.38 2.45 7.98
C GLN A 85 -4.78 2.97 7.67
N VAL A 86 -4.91 4.26 7.33
CA VAL A 86 -6.18 4.86 6.90
C VAL A 86 -6.66 4.25 5.59
N ALA A 87 -5.76 4.08 4.62
CA ALA A 87 -6.09 3.50 3.34
C ALA A 87 -6.58 2.05 3.46
N GLN A 88 -5.94 1.24 4.30
CA GLN A 88 -6.40 -0.13 4.58
C GLN A 88 -7.79 -0.14 5.21
N ALA A 89 -8.07 0.74 6.17
CA ALA A 89 -9.38 0.84 6.80
C ALA A 89 -10.48 1.26 5.80
N LEU A 90 -10.16 2.18 4.87
CA LEU A 90 -11.11 2.62 3.84
C LEU A 90 -11.35 1.55 2.77
N ALA A 91 -10.29 0.88 2.31
CA ALA A 91 -10.38 -0.20 1.33
C ALA A 91 -11.18 -1.40 1.86
N SER A 92 -10.96 -1.78 3.13
CA SER A 92 -11.72 -2.88 3.77
C SER A 92 -13.23 -2.61 3.84
N ARG A 93 -13.63 -1.34 3.83
CA ARG A 93 -15.03 -0.90 3.81
C ARG A 93 -15.56 -0.66 2.40
N ARG A 94 -14.76 -0.94 1.36
CA ARG A 94 -15.07 -0.66 -0.05
C ARG A 94 -15.47 0.82 -0.26
N ALA A 95 -14.85 1.74 0.47
CA ALA A 95 -15.30 3.13 0.55
C ALA A 95 -15.28 3.87 -0.81
N PHE A 96 -14.38 3.50 -1.72
CA PHE A 96 -14.32 4.10 -3.05
C PHE A 96 -14.95 3.21 -4.14
N GLY A 97 -15.28 1.95 -3.84
CA GLY A 97 -15.92 1.02 -4.79
C GLY A 97 -15.04 0.61 -5.96
N ILE A 98 -13.73 0.86 -5.89
CA ILE A 98 -12.77 0.49 -6.93
C ILE A 98 -12.58 -1.03 -6.92
N ALA A 99 -12.45 -1.64 -5.74
CA ALA A 99 -12.32 -3.08 -5.62
C ALA A 99 -13.53 -3.81 -6.23
N ASP A 100 -14.75 -3.32 -6.01
CA ASP A 100 -15.97 -3.90 -6.58
C ASP A 100 -16.03 -3.77 -8.10
N THR A 101 -15.52 -2.65 -8.63
CA THR A 101 -15.46 -2.42 -10.07
C THR A 101 -14.46 -3.36 -10.73
N ILE A 102 -13.29 -3.58 -10.12
CA ILE A 102 -12.27 -4.52 -10.60
C ILE A 102 -12.82 -5.96 -10.60
N VAL A 103 -13.44 -6.38 -9.50
CA VAL A 103 -14.05 -7.72 -9.39
C VAL A 103 -15.11 -7.89 -10.47
N ARG A 104 -16.01 -6.91 -10.65
CA ARG A 104 -17.06 -6.97 -11.67
C ARG A 104 -16.51 -7.04 -13.10
N GLN A 105 -15.45 -6.29 -13.41
CA GLN A 105 -14.85 -6.29 -14.75
C GLN A 105 -14.10 -7.60 -15.05
N MET A 106 -13.45 -8.19 -14.05
CA MET A 106 -12.68 -9.43 -14.23
C MET A 106 -13.54 -10.68 -14.14
N ALA A 107 -14.60 -10.68 -13.32
CA ALA A 107 -15.57 -11.79 -13.23
C ALA A 107 -16.58 -11.81 -14.37
N GLY A 108 -16.77 -10.67 -15.07
CA GLY A 108 -17.61 -10.56 -16.25
C GLY A 108 -16.88 -10.79 -17.58
N ARG A 109 -15.56 -11.05 -17.56
CA ARG A 109 -14.80 -11.58 -18.70
C ARG A 109 -14.76 -13.11 -18.65
#